data_AF-A0A7Y3V9Q4-F1
#
_entry.id   AF-A0A7Y3V9Q4-F1
#
_cell.length_a   1.000
_cell.length_b   1.000
_cell.length_c   1.000
_cell.angle_alpha   90.00
_cell.angle_beta   90.00
_cell.angle_gamma   90.00
#
_symmetry.space_group_name_H-M   'P 1'
#
loop_
_entity.id
_entity.type
_entity.pdbx_description
1 polymer ?
#
loop_
_entity_poly.entity_id
_entity_poly.type
_entity_poly.pdbx_seq_one_letter_code
_entity_poly.pdbx_strand_id
1 'polypeptide(L)'
;MSSFRRSLRDDRGLSAIEVVILAPVMILFILVLVAFGQMVEGRGAIDGAARDAARAGSLQWDVGNAMAEARKAAEADLTDVCVGPVTVDKTSAGFEDAELFTVEVSCRVKGLAIVGLDIKTTMSGSFTAPLDPFKRKAG
;
A
#
# COMPACT_ATOMS: atom_id res chain seq x y z
N MET A 1 -45.87 -4.07 -59.90
CA MET A 1 -44.60 -4.75 -59.57
C MET A 1 -43.60 -3.64 -59.26
N SER A 2 -43.08 -3.45 -58.07
CA SER A 2 -42.31 -4.41 -57.28
C SER A 2 -42.35 -4.00 -55.79
N SER A 3 -42.50 -5.00 -54.93
CA SER A 3 -42.57 -4.89 -53.47
C SER A 3 -41.18 -4.65 -52.90
N PHE A 4 -40.96 -3.50 -52.24
CA PHE A 4 -39.75 -3.26 -51.45
C PHE A 4 -39.91 -3.94 -50.08
N ARG A 5 -39.45 -5.19 -49.96
CA ARG A 5 -39.36 -5.88 -48.67
C ARG A 5 -38.20 -5.26 -47.87
N ARG A 6 -38.52 -4.47 -46.84
CA ARG A 6 -37.55 -4.05 -45.82
C ARG A 6 -37.14 -5.27 -44.99
N SER A 7 -35.90 -5.71 -45.15
CA SER A 7 -35.21 -6.53 -44.15
C SER A 7 -34.89 -5.64 -42.94
N LEU A 8 -35.65 -5.79 -41.86
CA LEU A 8 -35.39 -5.21 -40.53
C LEU A 8 -35.21 -6.32 -39.48
N ARG A 9 -34.47 -7.35 -39.86
CA ARG A 9 -34.03 -8.48 -39.03
C ARG A 9 -32.65 -8.82 -39.62
N ASP A 10 -31.53 -8.45 -39.00
CA ASP A 10 -30.96 -9.30 -37.95
C ASP A 10 -29.79 -8.67 -37.16
N ASP A 11 -29.51 -7.37 -37.25
CA ASP A 11 -28.27 -6.81 -36.64
C ASP A 11 -28.33 -6.59 -35.12
N ARG A 12 -29.50 -6.78 -34.50
CA ARG A 12 -29.66 -6.63 -33.04
C ARG A 12 -29.20 -7.86 -32.24
N GLY A 13 -29.14 -9.04 -32.87
CA GLY A 13 -28.72 -10.28 -32.21
C GLY A 13 -27.20 -10.40 -32.05
N LEU A 14 -26.44 -9.95 -33.05
CA LEU A 14 -24.97 -9.99 -33.05
C LEU A 14 -24.35 -8.95 -32.08
N SER A 15 -24.88 -7.73 -32.03
CA SER A 15 -24.39 -6.70 -31.09
C SER A 15 -24.76 -6.95 -29.63
N ALA A 16 -25.93 -7.53 -29.33
CA ALA A 16 -26.35 -7.73 -27.94
C ALA A 16 -25.59 -8.89 -27.26
N ILE A 17 -25.38 -10.01 -27.96
CA ILE A 17 -24.66 -11.17 -27.42
C ILE A 17 -23.17 -10.88 -27.21
N GLU A 18 -22.53 -10.17 -28.15
CA GLU A 18 -21.12 -9.79 -28.03
C GLU A 18 -20.92 -8.86 -26.82
N VAL A 19 -21.79 -7.85 -26.65
CA VAL A 19 -21.72 -6.94 -25.50
C VAL A 19 -22.01 -7.65 -24.18
N VAL A 20 -22.97 -8.60 -24.14
CA VAL A 20 -23.28 -9.36 -22.92
C VAL A 20 -22.10 -10.23 -22.45
N ILE A 21 -21.26 -10.71 -23.38
CA ILE A 21 -20.06 -11.49 -23.04
C ILE A 21 -18.86 -10.57 -22.79
N LEU A 22 -18.72 -9.50 -23.56
CA LEU A 22 -17.55 -8.61 -23.50
C LEU A 22 -17.62 -7.64 -22.31
N ALA A 23 -18.81 -7.18 -21.93
CA ALA A 23 -19.00 -6.31 -20.77
C ALA A 23 -18.49 -6.93 -19.45
N PRO A 24 -18.85 -8.17 -19.05
CA PRO A 24 -18.33 -8.77 -17.82
C PRO A 24 -16.82 -9.00 -17.88
N VAL A 25 -16.25 -9.33 -19.05
CA VAL A 25 -14.79 -9.46 -19.22
C VAL A 25 -14.10 -8.11 -19.01
N MET A 26 -14.63 -7.03 -19.59
CA MET A 26 -14.11 -5.67 -19.39
C MET A 26 -14.22 -5.22 -17.94
N ILE A 27 -15.34 -5.51 -17.28
CA ILE A 27 -15.52 -5.21 -15.85
C ILE A 27 -14.49 -5.98 -15.02
N LEU A 28 -14.30 -7.27 -15.28
CA LEU A 28 -13.31 -8.08 -14.58
C LEU A 28 -11.89 -7.53 -14.79
N PHE A 29 -11.57 -7.13 -16.02
CA PHE A 29 -10.29 -6.50 -16.33
C PHE A 29 -10.09 -5.19 -15.56
N ILE A 30 -11.10 -4.32 -15.51
CA ILE A 30 -11.06 -3.07 -14.72
C ILE A 30 -10.87 -3.37 -13.23
N LEU A 31 -11.61 -4.34 -12.68
CA LEU A 31 -11.48 -4.73 -11.27
C LEU A 31 -10.06 -5.21 -10.95
N VAL A 32 -9.45 -5.98 -11.85
CA VAL A 32 -8.05 -6.42 -11.71
C VAL A 32 -7.09 -5.23 -11.70
N LEU A 33 -7.27 -4.26 -12.61
CA LEU A 33 -6.43 -3.05 -12.64
C LEU A 33 -6.57 -2.21 -11.37
N VAL A 34 -7.80 -2.05 -10.86
CA VAL A 34 -8.05 -1.33 -9.59
C VAL A 34 -7.40 -2.07 -8.42
N ALA A 35 -7.51 -3.39 -8.36
CA ALA A 35 -6.89 -4.20 -7.32
C ALA A 35 -5.35 -4.05 -7.31
N PHE A 36 -4.72 -4.09 -8.50
CA PHE A 36 -3.28 -3.84 -8.61
C PHE A 36 -2.91 -2.40 -8.22
N GLY A 37 -3.72 -1.41 -8.61
CA GLY A 37 -3.50 -0.02 -8.20
C GLY A 37 -3.49 0.15 -6.69
N GLN A 38 -4.49 -0.40 -6.00
CA GLN A 38 -4.59 -0.38 -4.54
C GLN A 38 -3.43 -1.13 -3.87
N MET A 39 -2.97 -2.24 -4.45
CA MET A 39 -1.82 -3.00 -3.92
C MET A 39 -0.51 -2.20 -4.00
N VAL A 40 -0.27 -1.53 -5.14
CA VAL A 40 0.94 -0.71 -5.34
C VAL A 40 0.90 0.53 -4.45
N GLU A 41 -0.26 1.17 -4.33
CA GLU A 41 -0.46 2.33 -3.45
C GLU A 41 -0.17 1.97 -1.98
N GLY A 42 -0.76 0.87 -1.48
CA GLY A 42 -0.47 0.38 -0.13
C GLY A 42 0.99 0.02 0.09
N ARG A 43 1.64 -0.62 -0.89
CA ARG A 43 3.08 -0.94 -0.80
C ARG A 43 3.93 0.32 -0.74
N GLY A 44 3.66 1.28 -1.62
CA GLY A 44 4.38 2.55 -1.69
C GLY A 44 4.26 3.34 -0.39
N ALA A 45 3.06 3.39 0.19
CA ALA A 45 2.82 4.05 1.46
C ALA A 45 3.59 3.41 2.62
N ILE A 46 3.58 2.08 2.74
CA ILE A 46 4.32 1.37 3.79
C ILE A 46 5.84 1.54 3.63
N ASP A 47 6.36 1.43 2.41
CA ASP A 47 7.78 1.63 2.15
C ASP A 47 8.20 3.11 2.37
N GLY A 48 7.29 4.07 2.15
CA GLY A 48 7.47 5.48 2.50
C GLY A 48 7.52 5.69 4.01
N ALA A 49 6.50 5.20 4.72
CA ALA A 49 6.41 5.26 6.18
C ALA A 49 7.61 4.61 6.88
N ALA A 50 8.10 3.47 6.38
CA ALA A 50 9.31 2.84 6.91
C ALA A 50 10.55 3.73 6.76
N ARG A 51 10.69 4.42 5.61
CA ARG A 51 11.79 5.37 5.37
C ARG A 51 11.73 6.55 6.33
N ASP A 52 10.55 7.16 6.44
CA ASP A 52 10.36 8.35 7.27
C ASP A 52 10.47 8.02 8.76
N ALA A 53 9.96 6.86 9.20
CA ALA A 53 10.15 6.34 10.55
C ALA A 53 11.63 6.09 10.88
N ALA A 54 12.37 5.41 9.98
CA ALA A 54 13.80 5.17 10.17
C ALA A 54 14.58 6.49 10.27
N ARG A 55 14.26 7.45 9.41
CA ARG A 55 14.91 8.76 9.38
C ARG A 55 14.58 9.58 10.63
N ALA A 56 13.32 9.60 11.08
CA ALA A 56 12.92 10.31 12.28
C ALA A 56 13.60 9.73 13.52
N GLY A 57 13.67 8.39 13.61
CA GLY A 57 14.34 7.71 14.72
C GLY A 57 15.86 7.86 14.71
N SER A 58 16.51 7.87 13.53
CA SER A 58 17.98 7.98 13.44
C SER A 58 18.54 9.35 13.84
N LEU A 59 17.67 10.36 13.96
CA LEU A 59 18.01 11.71 14.44
C LEU A 59 17.97 11.83 15.97
N GLN A 60 17.46 10.82 16.67
CA GLN A 60 17.30 10.85 18.12
C GLN A 60 18.50 10.24 18.86
N TRP A 61 18.71 10.74 20.06
CA TRP A 61 19.81 10.39 20.95
C TRP A 61 19.60 9.09 21.75
N ASP A 62 18.38 8.83 22.24
CA ASP A 62 18.00 7.63 22.99
C ASP A 62 16.98 6.77 22.25
N VAL A 63 16.94 5.47 22.59
CA VAL A 63 16.05 4.49 21.96
C VAL A 63 14.58 4.83 22.16
N GLY A 64 14.22 5.34 23.34
CA GLY A 64 12.84 5.62 23.71
C GLY A 64 12.25 6.71 22.82
N ASN A 65 12.93 7.84 22.71
CA ASN A 65 12.53 8.93 21.83
C ASN A 65 12.68 8.54 20.35
N ALA A 66 13.70 7.77 19.97
CA ALA A 66 13.84 7.27 18.60
C ALA A 66 12.61 6.46 18.17
N MET A 67 12.16 5.53 19.02
CA MET A 67 10.99 4.71 18.73
C MET A 67 9.67 5.50 18.82
N ALA A 68 9.57 6.45 19.74
CA ALA A 68 8.40 7.32 19.85
C ALA A 68 8.21 8.18 18.59
N GLU A 69 9.28 8.82 18.10
CA GLU A 69 9.24 9.63 16.88
C GLU A 69 9.09 8.77 15.62
N ALA A 70 9.72 7.60 15.57
CA ALA A 70 9.53 6.65 14.46
C ALA A 70 8.06 6.18 14.36
N ARG A 71 7.41 5.87 15.49
CA ARG A 71 5.98 5.51 15.52
C ARG A 71 5.09 6.66 15.08
N LYS A 72 5.34 7.85 15.60
CA LYS A 72 4.57 9.05 15.25
C LYS A 72 4.66 9.37 13.76
N ALA A 73 5.85 9.25 13.16
CA ALA A 73 6.03 9.42 11.72
C ALA A 73 5.24 8.36 10.93
N ALA A 74 5.42 7.07 11.27
CA ALA A 74 4.71 5.98 10.60
C ALA A 74 3.18 6.10 10.71
N GLU A 75 2.66 6.47 11.88
CA GLU A 75 1.23 6.67 12.12
C GLU A 75 0.68 7.83 11.27
N ALA A 76 1.42 8.94 11.17
CA ALA A 76 1.03 10.08 10.35
C ALA A 76 0.94 9.70 8.86
N ASP A 77 1.93 8.96 8.35
CA ASP A 77 1.98 8.55 6.94
C ASP A 77 0.91 7.50 6.59
N LEU A 78 0.49 6.70 7.56
CA LEU A 78 -0.38 5.54 7.35
C LEU A 78 -1.83 5.74 7.82
N THR A 79 -2.20 6.93 8.33
CA THR A 79 -3.54 7.23 8.87
C THR A 79 -4.66 6.91 7.86
N ASP A 80 -4.48 7.29 6.60
CA ASP A 80 -5.49 7.08 5.57
C ASP A 80 -5.36 5.73 4.86
N VAL A 81 -4.22 5.05 4.98
CA VAL A 81 -3.92 3.80 4.27
C VAL A 81 -4.27 2.56 5.10
N CYS A 82 -4.03 2.60 6.42
CA CYS A 82 -4.15 1.43 7.27
C CYS A 82 -5.47 1.38 8.06
N VAL A 83 -5.90 0.16 8.39
CA VAL A 83 -7.03 -0.13 9.29
C VAL A 83 -6.51 -0.66 10.62
N GLY A 84 -6.68 0.14 11.66
CA GLY A 84 -6.26 -0.21 13.01
C GLY A 84 -4.83 0.25 13.33
N PRO A 85 -4.19 -0.34 14.34
CA PRO A 85 -2.89 0.13 14.82
C PRO A 85 -1.78 -0.15 13.80
N VAL A 86 -0.84 0.80 13.72
CA VAL A 86 0.43 0.64 13.03
C VAL A 86 1.44 0.07 14.02
N THR A 87 2.15 -0.98 13.63
CA THR A 87 3.22 -1.56 14.44
C THR A 87 4.55 -1.12 13.87
N VAL A 88 5.42 -0.57 14.73
CA VAL A 88 6.80 -0.22 14.37
C VAL A 88 7.74 -0.90 15.33
N ASP A 89 8.59 -1.77 14.77
CA ASP A 89 9.57 -2.57 15.50
C ASP A 89 10.98 -2.22 15.04
N LYS A 90 11.89 -2.03 16.00
CA LYS A 90 13.31 -1.86 15.69
C LYS A 90 13.93 -3.23 15.44
N THR A 91 14.51 -3.43 14.27
CA THR A 91 15.18 -4.68 13.90
C THR A 91 16.69 -4.58 13.91
N SER A 92 17.27 -3.37 14.05
CA SER A 92 18.73 -3.22 14.17
C SER A 92 19.28 -3.73 15.51
N ALA A 93 20.46 -4.37 15.44
CA ALA A 93 21.18 -4.84 16.61
C ALA A 93 21.83 -3.67 17.36
N GLY A 94 21.58 -3.58 18.67
CA GLY A 94 22.10 -2.49 19.49
C GLY A 94 21.46 -1.14 19.17
N PHE A 95 21.85 -0.10 19.91
CA PHE A 95 21.49 1.28 19.59
C PHE A 95 22.60 2.24 20.02
N GLU A 96 23.31 1.94 21.12
CA GLU A 96 24.43 2.77 21.60
C GLU A 96 25.65 2.69 20.67
N ASP A 97 26.07 1.48 20.28
CA ASP A 97 27.20 1.26 19.36
C ASP A 97 26.79 0.99 17.91
N ALA A 98 25.51 1.19 17.58
CA ALA A 98 24.99 0.93 16.24
C ALA A 98 25.24 2.14 15.33
N GLU A 99 25.73 1.89 14.12
CA GLU A 99 25.85 2.90 13.05
C GLU A 99 24.55 3.00 12.22
N LEU A 100 23.69 1.99 12.35
CA LEU A 100 22.47 1.83 11.56
C LEU A 100 21.25 1.70 12.46
N PHE A 101 20.20 2.44 12.10
CA PHE A 101 18.88 2.33 12.68
C PHE A 101 17.92 1.72 11.66
N THR A 102 17.48 0.49 11.93
CA THR A 102 16.55 -0.24 11.06
C THR A 102 15.23 -0.42 11.78
N VAL A 103 14.14 -0.06 11.10
CA VAL A 103 12.78 -0.27 11.58
C VAL A 103 12.00 -1.08 10.54
N GLU A 104 11.10 -1.92 11.04
CA GLU A 104 10.05 -2.57 10.29
C GLU A 104 8.71 -1.96 10.69
N VAL A 105 7.96 -1.51 9.70
CA VAL A 105 6.61 -0.98 9.84
C VAL A 105 5.65 -2.01 9.27
N SER A 106 4.61 -2.35 10.02
CA SER A 106 3.56 -3.24 9.56
C SER A 106 2.17 -2.70 9.89
N CYS A 107 1.24 -2.91 8.97
CA CYS A 107 -0.16 -2.51 9.16
C CYS A 107 -1.10 -3.34 8.29
N ARG A 108 -2.40 -3.21 8.53
CA ARG A 108 -3.44 -3.77 7.64
C ARG A 108 -3.89 -2.71 6.63
N VAL A 109 -3.69 -2.92 5.33
CA VAL A 109 -4.04 -1.93 4.30
C VAL A 109 -5.54 -1.98 3.96
N LYS A 110 -6.18 -0.80 3.81
CA LYS A 110 -7.58 -0.65 3.37
C LYS A 110 -7.76 -1.16 1.94
N GLY A 111 -8.96 -1.64 1.60
CA GLY A 111 -9.34 -1.92 0.21
C GLY A 111 -8.96 -3.30 -0.35
N LEU A 112 -8.00 -4.03 0.25
CA LEU A 112 -7.67 -5.40 -0.16
C LEU A 112 -8.80 -6.42 0.12
N ALA A 113 -9.77 -6.09 0.96
CA ALA A 113 -10.90 -6.95 1.34
C ALA A 113 -12.12 -6.85 0.39
N ILE A 114 -12.12 -5.95 -0.59
CA ILE A 114 -13.29 -5.64 -1.44
C ILE A 114 -13.70 -6.83 -2.35
N VAL A 115 -12.84 -7.83 -2.52
CA VAL A 115 -13.08 -8.98 -3.43
C VAL A 115 -13.67 -10.21 -2.71
N GLY A 116 -14.11 -10.09 -1.45
CA GLY A 116 -14.70 -11.23 -0.71
C GLY A 116 -13.73 -12.39 -0.46
N LEU A 117 -12.43 -12.17 -0.69
CA LEU A 117 -11.36 -13.10 -0.40
C LEU A 117 -10.75 -12.72 0.95
N ASP A 118 -10.72 -13.67 1.89
CA ASP A 118 -10.10 -13.51 3.21
C ASP A 118 -8.57 -13.59 3.10
N ILE A 119 -7.99 -12.61 2.40
CA ILE A 119 -6.55 -12.50 2.21
C ILE A 119 -5.99 -11.77 3.42
N LYS A 120 -4.86 -12.26 3.95
CA LYS A 120 -4.07 -11.52 4.94
C LYS A 120 -3.70 -10.15 4.37
N THR A 121 -4.44 -9.13 4.76
CA THR A 121 -4.30 -7.73 4.35
C THR A 121 -3.18 -6.99 5.10
N THR A 122 -2.40 -7.73 5.89
CA THR A 122 -1.23 -7.21 6.60
C THR A 122 -0.05 -7.14 5.65
N MET A 123 0.53 -5.95 5.52
CA MET A 123 1.74 -5.71 4.75
C MET A 123 2.79 -5.12 5.69
N SER A 124 4.06 -5.47 5.45
CA SER A 124 5.20 -4.89 6.15
C SER A 124 6.25 -4.36 5.19
N GLY A 125 6.99 -3.35 5.66
CA GLY A 125 8.11 -2.75 4.96
C GLY A 125 9.18 -2.34 5.97
N SER A 126 10.44 -2.46 5.56
CA SER A 126 11.58 -2.16 6.43
C SER A 126 12.50 -1.16 5.75
N PHE A 127 13.08 -0.26 6.54
CA PHE A 127 14.10 0.64 6.04
C PHE A 127 15.20 0.88 7.08
N THR A 128 16.39 1.17 6.58
CA THR A 128 17.58 1.44 7.39
C THR A 128 18.06 2.86 7.12
N ALA A 129 18.22 3.64 8.18
CA ALA A 129 18.84 4.96 8.14
C ALA A 129 20.15 4.97 8.96
N PRO A 130 21.21 5.64 8.49
CA PRO A 130 22.41 5.82 9.30
C PRO A 130 22.13 6.74 10.49
N LEU A 131 22.73 6.40 11.64
CA LEU A 131 22.70 7.23 12.85
C LEU A 131 23.75 8.33 12.71
N ASP A 132 23.38 9.58 12.98
CA ASP A 132 24.31 10.71 12.89
C ASP A 132 25.22 10.76 14.14
N PRO A 133 26.53 10.47 14.04
CA PRO A 133 27.43 10.47 15.18
C PRO A 133 27.63 11.87 15.78
N PHE A 134 27.42 12.95 15.02
CA PHE A 134 27.61 14.31 15.54
C PHE A 134 26.48 14.74 16.48
N LYS A 135 25.24 14.32 16.20
CA LYS A 135 24.09 14.58 17.08
C LYS A 135 24.20 13.86 18.43
N ARG A 136 24.84 12.69 18.48
CA ARG A 136 24.93 11.86 19.69
C ARG A 136 26.02 12.31 20.66
N LYS A 137 27.10 12.93 20.16
CA LYS A 137 28.20 13.45 21.01
C LYS A 137 27.88 14.79 21.68
N ALA A 138 26.75 15.41 21.34
CA ALA A 138 26.37 16.75 21.80
C ALA A 138 25.34 16.75 22.95
N GLY A 139 24.88 15.58 23.41
CA GLY A 139 24.01 15.39 24.58
C GLY A 139 24.73 14.61 25.67
#